data_AF-A0A848L8K1-F1
#
_entry.id   AF-A0A848L8K1-F1
#
_cell.length_a   1.000
_cell.length_b   1.000
_cell.length_c   1.000
_cell.angle_alpha   90.00
_cell.angle_beta   90.00
_cell.angle_gamma   90.00
#
_symmetry.space_group_name_H-M   'P 1'
#
loop_
_entity.id
_entity.type
_entity.pdbx_description
1 polymer ?
#
loop_
_entity_poly.entity_id
_entity_poly.type
_entity_poly.pdbx_seq_one_letter_code
_entity_poly.pdbx_strand_id
1 'polypeptide(L)'
;MPERGFIAGRCMLSTREIEVLRSWLISDSKRDVAVELFVTEATVHTHLARIRDKYAAAGRPAPSKVALFVRAVEDGYCTIADVADVIDQQNAESSRRFDIAV
;
A
#
# COMPACT_ATOMS: atom_id res chain seq x y z
N MET A 1 24.89 12.48 13.40
CA MET A 1 23.53 12.76 13.92
C MET A 1 22.62 13.04 12.73
N PRO A 2 21.58 12.24 12.44
CA PRO A 2 20.58 12.62 11.46
C PRO A 2 19.30 13.10 12.13
N GLU A 3 18.95 14.32 11.75
CA GLU A 3 17.72 15.02 12.06
C GLU A 3 16.59 14.37 11.24
N ARG A 4 15.62 13.73 11.90
CA ARG A 4 14.40 13.27 11.22
C ARG A 4 13.21 13.83 11.98
N GLY A 5 12.61 14.83 11.34
CA GLY A 5 11.42 15.53 11.81
C GLY A 5 10.43 14.61 12.50
N PHE A 6 10.15 14.96 13.74
CA PHE A 6 9.06 14.42 14.52
C PHE A 6 7.75 14.96 13.92
N ILE A 7 7.23 14.29 12.89
CA ILE A 7 5.94 14.67 12.29
C ILE A 7 4.85 14.24 13.29
N ALA A 8 4.27 15.21 13.98
CA ALA A 8 3.29 15.08 15.06
C ALA A 8 1.90 14.57 14.61
N GLY A 9 1.85 13.55 13.75
CA GLY A 9 0.62 13.00 13.19
C GLY A 9 0.75 11.60 12.60
N ARG A 10 1.75 10.82 13.04
CA ARG A 10 1.89 9.42 12.61
C ARG A 10 0.74 8.61 13.19
N CYS A 11 -0.13 8.12 12.31
CA CYS A 11 -1.18 7.23 12.74
C CYS A 11 -0.58 5.86 13.05
N MET A 12 -0.59 5.43 14.32
CA MET A 12 0.02 4.15 14.72
C MET A 12 -0.78 2.96 14.15
N LEU A 13 -0.33 2.48 12.99
CA LEU A 13 -0.79 1.23 12.39
C LEU A 13 -0.07 0.04 13.05
N SER A 14 -0.78 -1.06 13.23
CA SER A 14 -0.21 -2.34 13.66
C SER A 14 0.63 -2.94 12.53
N THR A 15 1.60 -3.79 12.86
CA THR A 15 2.45 -4.48 11.87
C THR A 15 1.63 -5.15 10.78
N ARG A 16 0.51 -5.81 11.15
CA ARG A 16 -0.41 -6.43 10.18
C ARG A 16 -1.12 -5.44 9.28
N GLU A 17 -1.49 -4.27 9.80
CA GLU A 17 -2.11 -3.22 8.98
C GLU A 17 -1.11 -2.62 8.01
N ILE A 18 0.15 -2.48 8.41
CA ILE A 18 1.24 -2.01 7.56
C ILE A 18 1.55 -3.02 6.45
N GLU A 19 1.59 -4.32 6.78
CA GLU A 19 1.74 -5.40 5.78
C GLU A 19 0.61 -5.35 4.76
N VAL A 20 -0.65 -5.33 5.21
CA VAL A 20 -1.81 -5.23 4.32
C VAL A 20 -1.77 -3.97 3.47
N LEU A 21 -1.40 -2.83 4.05
CA LEU A 21 -1.28 -1.57 3.33
C LEU A 21 -0.21 -1.64 2.25
N ARG A 22 0.98 -2.15 2.58
CA ARG A 22 2.08 -2.30 1.62
C ARG A 22 1.71 -3.22 0.48
N SER A 23 1.24 -4.43 0.77
CA SER A 23 0.83 -5.40 -0.25
C SER A 23 -0.31 -4.83 -1.11
N TRP A 24 -1.27 -4.10 -0.53
CA TRP A 24 -2.32 -3.41 -1.30
C TRP A 24 -1.79 -2.29 -2.19
N LEU A 25 -0.77 -1.55 -1.77
CA LEU A 25 -0.19 -0.46 -2.56
C LEU A 25 0.51 -1.00 -3.81
N ILE A 26 1.17 -2.15 -3.70
CA ILE A 26 1.91 -2.79 -4.80
C ILE A 26 1.03 -3.72 -5.65
N SER A 27 -0.04 -4.29 -5.10
CA SER A 27 -0.94 -5.19 -5.85
C SER A 27 -1.95 -4.45 -6.71
N ASP A 28 -2.26 -4.99 -7.88
CA ASP A 28 -3.36 -4.51 -8.74
C ASP A 28 -4.74 -4.98 -8.26
N SER A 29 -4.80 -6.16 -7.61
CA SER A 29 -6.06 -6.74 -7.18
C SER A 29 -6.08 -7.10 -5.70
N LYS A 30 -7.28 -7.02 -5.11
CA LYS A 30 -7.53 -7.47 -3.72
C LYS A 30 -7.27 -8.96 -3.55
N ARG A 31 -7.39 -9.71 -4.65
CA ARG A 31 -7.15 -11.15 -4.70
C ARG A 31 -5.67 -11.48 -4.52
N ASP A 32 -4.77 -10.75 -5.17
CA ASP A 32 -3.32 -10.97 -5.05
C ASP A 32 -2.85 -10.70 -3.62
N VAL A 33 -3.30 -9.59 -3.02
CA VAL A 33 -3.04 -9.30 -1.59
C VAL A 33 -3.56 -10.41 -0.67
N ALA A 34 -4.75 -10.93 -0.95
CA ALA A 34 -5.36 -12.00 -0.17
C ALA A 34 -4.52 -13.29 -0.24
N VAL A 35 -4.04 -13.65 -1.44
CA VAL A 35 -3.16 -14.80 -1.65
C VAL A 35 -1.80 -14.60 -0.96
N GLU A 36 -1.19 -13.43 -1.14
CA GLU A 36 0.12 -13.08 -0.57
C GLU A 36 0.11 -13.12 0.97
N LEU A 37 -0.97 -12.62 1.58
CA LEU A 37 -1.12 -12.56 3.04
C LEU A 37 -1.83 -13.78 3.63
N PHE A 38 -2.18 -14.79 2.82
CA PHE A 38 -2.94 -15.98 3.23
C PHE A 38 -4.26 -15.63 3.94
N VAL A 39 -4.93 -14.58 3.49
CA VAL A 39 -6.23 -14.12 4.01
C VAL A 39 -7.30 -14.13 2.93
N THR A 40 -8.55 -13.80 3.27
CA THR A 40 -9.62 -13.63 2.28
C THR A 40 -9.70 -12.19 1.77
N GLU A 41 -10.24 -11.96 0.58
CA GLU A 41 -10.49 -10.61 0.05
C GLU A 41 -11.35 -9.75 1.03
N ALA A 42 -12.30 -10.38 1.73
CA ALA A 42 -13.13 -9.74 2.73
C ALA A 42 -12.31 -9.28 3.96
N THR A 43 -11.32 -10.08 4.37
CA THR A 43 -10.37 -9.74 5.44
C THR A 43 -9.50 -8.55 5.04
N VAL A 44 -8.97 -8.54 3.80
CA VAL A 44 -8.21 -7.40 3.25
C VAL A 44 -9.07 -6.13 3.26
N HIS A 45 -10.31 -6.21 2.75
CA HIS A 45 -11.23 -5.08 2.75
C HIS A 45 -11.48 -4.53 4.17
N THR A 46 -11.68 -5.41 5.14
CA THR A 46 -11.88 -5.04 6.54
C THR A 46 -10.66 -4.35 7.13
N HIS A 47 -9.45 -4.85 6.86
CA HIS A 47 -8.21 -4.21 7.27
C HIS A 47 -8.03 -2.83 6.62
N LEU A 48 -8.29 -2.71 5.31
CA LEU A 48 -8.22 -1.43 4.61
C LEU A 48 -9.24 -0.42 5.11
N ALA A 49 -10.45 -0.86 5.46
CA ALA A 49 -11.46 -0.01 6.08
C ALA A 49 -10.97 0.53 7.43
N ARG A 50 -10.43 -0.34 8.30
CA ARG A 50 -9.84 0.07 9.59
C ARG A 50 -8.67 1.04 9.43
N ILE A 51 -7.80 0.81 8.45
CA ILE A 51 -6.68 1.72 8.14
C ILE A 51 -7.21 3.09 7.72
N ARG A 52 -8.23 3.12 6.84
CA ARG A 52 -8.87 4.38 6.42
C ARG A 52 -9.53 5.10 7.59
N ASP A 53 -10.21 4.38 8.47
CA ASP A 53 -10.84 4.96 9.66
C ASP A 53 -9.79 5.55 10.61
N LYS A 54 -8.67 4.85 10.81
CA LYS A 54 -7.53 5.35 11.59
C LYS A 54 -6.93 6.64 11.00
N TYR A 55 -6.77 6.69 9.69
CA TYR A 55 -6.32 7.88 8.98
C TYR A 55 -7.33 9.03 9.05
N ALA A 56 -8.62 8.73 8.90
CA ALA A 56 -9.70 9.71 9.05
C ALA A 56 -9.78 10.26 10.48
N ALA A 57 -9.64 9.41 11.50
CA ALA A 57 -9.58 9.79 12.91
C ALA A 57 -8.37 10.67 13.24
N ALA A 58 -7.25 10.46 12.54
CA ALA A 58 -6.07 11.34 12.60
C ALA A 58 -6.24 12.66 11.82
N GLY A 59 -7.43 12.95 11.27
CA GLY A 59 -7.70 14.15 10.47
C GLY A 59 -7.10 14.13 9.07
N ARG A 60 -6.63 12.97 8.60
CA ARG A 60 -5.94 12.78 7.32
C ARG A 60 -6.68 11.75 6.45
N PRO A 61 -7.93 12.02 6.01
CA PRO A 61 -8.71 11.05 5.25
C PRO A 61 -8.02 10.67 3.94
N ALA A 62 -8.00 9.37 3.64
CA ALA A 62 -7.38 8.80 2.44
C ALA A 62 -8.38 7.91 1.68
N PRO A 63 -9.27 8.50 0.86
CA PRO A 63 -10.33 7.75 0.19
C PRO A 63 -9.80 6.90 -0.98
N SER A 64 -8.72 7.33 -1.65
CA SER A 64 -8.15 6.65 -2.81
C SER A 64 -6.88 5.86 -2.46
N LYS A 65 -6.53 4.88 -3.31
CA LYS A 65 -5.27 4.13 -3.21
C LYS A 65 -4.05 5.07 -3.25
N VAL A 66 -4.09 6.09 -4.11
CA VAL A 66 -3.05 7.13 -4.21
C VAL A 66 -2.98 7.98 -2.95
N ALA A 67 -4.12 8.38 -2.38
CA ALA A 67 -4.12 9.12 -1.12
C ALA A 67 -3.53 8.27 0.02
N LEU A 68 -3.88 6.98 0.10
CA LEU A 68 -3.30 6.03 1.05
C LEU A 68 -1.79 5.89 0.85
N PHE A 69 -1.32 5.84 -0.39
CA PHE A 69 0.11 5.81 -0.72
C PHE A 69 0.82 7.05 -0.17
N VAL A 70 0.33 8.24 -0.51
CA VAL A 70 0.93 9.51 -0.05
C VAL A 70 0.98 9.55 1.47
N ARG A 71 -0.09 9.15 2.16
CA ARG A 71 -0.11 9.10 3.63
C ARG A 71 0.87 8.07 4.20
N ALA A 72 0.96 6.89 3.60
CA ALA A 72 1.90 5.85 4.00
C ALA A 72 3.36 6.32 3.82
N VAL A 73 3.66 7.06 2.75
CA VAL A 73 4.98 7.64 2.51
C VAL A 73 5.29 8.75 3.51
N GLU A 74 4.35 9.66 3.76
CA GLU A 74 4.49 10.72 4.77
C GLU A 74 4.75 10.15 6.18
N ASP A 75 4.12 9.02 6.51
CA ASP A 75 4.31 8.35 7.80
C ASP A 75 5.55 7.45 7.87
N GLY A 76 6.19 7.18 6.73
CA GLY A 76 7.33 6.26 6.61
C GLY A 76 6.95 4.78 6.61
N TYR A 77 5.66 4.45 6.42
CA TYR A 77 5.20 3.08 6.27
C TYR A 77 5.51 2.49 4.90
N CYS A 78 5.60 3.29 3.84
CA CYS A 78 5.95 2.83 2.49
C CYS A 78 6.95 3.80 1.86
N THR A 79 7.81 3.31 0.98
CA THR A 79 8.72 4.19 0.22
C THR A 79 8.32 4.21 -1.25
N ILE A 80 8.72 5.27 -1.95
CA ILE A 80 8.54 5.36 -3.40
C ILE A 80 9.31 4.23 -4.11
N ALA A 81 10.44 3.78 -3.55
CA ALA A 81 11.20 2.65 -4.07
C ALA A 81 10.39 1.35 -4.07
N ASP A 82 9.66 1.05 -2.97
CA ASP A 82 8.81 -0.14 -2.89
C ASP A 82 7.76 -0.21 -4.01
N VAL A 83 7.27 0.96 -4.46
CA VAL A 83 6.27 1.04 -5.54
C VAL A 83 6.92 1.11 -6.92
N ALA A 84 8.08 1.76 -7.05
CA ALA A 84 8.81 1.86 -8.30
C ALA A 84 9.26 0.48 -8.82
N ASP A 85 9.80 -0.37 -7.94
CA ASP A 85 10.18 -1.75 -8.28
C ASP A 85 9.01 -2.53 -8.90
N VAL A 86 7.81 -2.35 -8.34
CA VAL A 86 6.63 -3.10 -8.77
C VAL A 86 6.07 -2.57 -10.08
N ILE A 87 6.07 -1.25 -10.28
CA ILE A 87 5.67 -0.64 -11.55
C ILE A 87 6.60 -1.11 -12.67
N ASP A 88 7.91 -1.17 -12.43
CA ASP A 88 8.87 -1.68 -13.40
C ASP A 88 8.63 -3.18 -13.70
N GLN A 89 8.31 -3.98 -12.68
CA GLN A 89 8.02 -5.40 -12.85
C GLN A 89 6.72 -5.65 -13.63
N GLN A 90 5.66 -4.87 -13.37
CA GLN A 90 4.40 -4.95 -14.10
C GLN A 90 4.53 -4.48 -15.55
N ASN A 91 5.33 -3.44 -15.80
CA ASN A 91 5.62 -2.98 -17.16
C ASN A 91 6.43 -4.01 -17.95
N ALA A 92 7.39 -4.67 -17.30
CA ALA A 92 8.18 -5.75 -17.91
C ALA A 92 7.31 -6.97 -18.26
N GLU A 93 6.39 -7.37 -17.37
CA GLU A 93 5.47 -8.49 -17.62
C GLU A 93 4.39 -8.16 -18.66
N SER A 94 3.86 -6.93 -18.66
CA SER A 94 2.93 -6.48 -19.71
C SER A 94 3.59 -6.49 -21.08
N SER A 95 4.85 -6.05 -21.20
CA SER A 95 5.57 -6.08 -22.49
C SER A 95 5.74 -7.51 -23.02
N ARG A 96 6.11 -8.47 -22.16
CA ARG A 96 6.24 -9.88 -22.57
C ARG A 96 4.91 -10.50 -23.02
N ARG A 97 3.77 -10.01 -22.51
CA ARG A 97 2.45 -10.49 -22.93
C ARG A 97 2.06 -9.99 -24.33
N PHE A 98 2.60 -8.85 -24.76
CA PHE A 98 2.38 -8.35 -26.12
C PHE A 98 3.29 -9.02 -27.17
N ASP A 99 4.46 -9.54 -26.78
CA ASP A 99 5.42 -10.20 -27.69
C ASP A 99 5.05 -11.63 -28.15
N ILE A 100 3.98 -12.24 -27.61
CA ILE A 100 3.57 -13.63 -27.95
C ILE A 100 2.57 -13.69 -29.13
N ALA A 101 2.22 -12.55 -29.72
CA ALA A 101 1.36 -12.48 -30.91
C ALA A 101 2.17 -12.17 -32.19
N VAL A 102 2.96 -13.12 -32.67
CA VAL A 102 3.45 -13.17 -34.07
C VAL A 102 3.74 -14.61 -34.48
#